data_AF-A0A4Q5AS13-F1
#
_entry.id   AF-A0A4Q5AS13-F1
#
_cell.length_a   1.000
_cell.length_b   1.000
_cell.length_c   1.000
_cell.angle_alpha   90.00
_cell.angle_beta   90.00
_cell.angle_gamma   90.00
#
_symmetry.space_group_name_H-M   'P 1'
#
loop_
_entity.id
_entity.type
_entity.pdbx_description
1 polymer ?
#
loop_
_entity_poly.entity_id
_entity_poly.type
_entity_poly.pdbx_seq_one_letter_code
_entity_poly.pdbx_strand_id
1 'polypeptide(L)'
;MVGNGSKVSSVMQYMIDLYIDLCLWCNTVTLIPMTGFETHSYDNPDVLAPQIRARYEYLEVRSACAIMRAVSPDEWQDITEVLDQFSFSADLLLRAGGNNSEMAETLNVALRKRGWQECAYERETKGKITFRSAGVPDEDLGTMFESSYWVDNRKGRVLVDIEWNAKDGNLDRDLSAYRAWYEAGLIDAAMIITKHREDLLKTACKLWAPHLGVTAEEVERSSRKARKSRTDWDRQIALPLDLTTTTVTSLTKARDRVFRGEAGTCPVVVVGISGATWDGTPYHAYNNL
;
A
#
# COMPACT_ATOMS: atom_id res chain seq x y z
N MET A 1 -4.37 -43.28 -40.27
CA MET A 1 -3.19 -43.44 -39.39
C MET A 1 -2.76 -42.07 -38.92
N VAL A 2 -2.65 -41.90 -37.59
CA VAL A 2 -2.04 -40.78 -36.83
C VAL A 2 -2.73 -39.40 -36.99
N GLY A 3 -3.07 -38.62 -35.95
CA GLY A 3 -2.91 -38.77 -34.50
C GLY A 3 -3.45 -37.55 -33.73
N ASN A 4 -3.75 -37.78 -32.45
CA ASN A 4 -3.78 -36.88 -31.26
C ASN A 4 -4.12 -35.39 -31.38
N GLY A 5 -5.27 -35.00 -30.82
CA GLY A 5 -5.52 -33.68 -30.22
C GLY A 5 -5.62 -33.80 -28.70
N SER A 6 -4.58 -33.37 -28.00
CA SER A 6 -4.38 -33.42 -26.55
C SER A 6 -5.40 -32.58 -25.78
N LYS A 7 -5.93 -33.16 -24.69
CA LYS A 7 -6.69 -32.48 -23.64
C LYS A 7 -5.90 -31.28 -23.10
N VAL A 8 -6.44 -30.08 -23.25
CA VAL A 8 -5.98 -28.89 -22.53
C VAL A 8 -6.28 -29.11 -21.04
N SER A 9 -5.24 -29.04 -20.20
CA SER A 9 -5.35 -29.26 -18.76
C SER A 9 -6.15 -28.13 -18.09
N SER A 10 -6.90 -28.48 -17.04
CA SER A 10 -7.76 -27.58 -16.26
C SER A 10 -7.04 -26.45 -15.50
N VAL A 11 -5.74 -26.27 -15.71
CA VAL A 11 -4.92 -25.19 -15.11
C VAL A 11 -4.97 -23.92 -15.96
N MET A 12 -5.30 -24.02 -17.25
CA MET A 12 -5.32 -22.88 -18.17
C MET A 12 -6.62 -22.06 -18.10
N GLN A 13 -7.65 -22.56 -17.42
CA GLN A 13 -8.91 -21.86 -17.21
C GLN A 13 -8.85 -20.89 -16.01
N TYR A 14 -7.89 -21.04 -15.10
CA TYR A 14 -7.73 -20.16 -13.92
C TYR A 14 -6.90 -18.89 -14.17
N MET A 15 -6.31 -18.74 -15.36
CA MET A 15 -5.48 -17.58 -15.74
C MET A 15 -6.25 -16.51 -16.54
N ILE A 16 -7.54 -16.70 -16.79
CA ILE A 16 -8.33 -15.81 -17.66
C ILE A 16 -9.21 -14.83 -16.88
N ASP A 17 -9.30 -14.94 -15.54
CA ASP A 17 -10.20 -14.09 -14.73
C ASP A 17 -9.50 -12.94 -13.97
N LEU A 18 -8.24 -12.59 -14.28
CA LEU A 18 -7.62 -11.38 -13.73
C LEU A 18 -7.66 -10.20 -14.71
N TYR A 19 -8.52 -9.24 -14.38
CA TYR A 19 -8.41 -7.81 -14.67
C TYR A 19 -8.47 -7.39 -16.15
N ILE A 20 -9.70 -7.37 -16.69
CA ILE A 20 -10.07 -6.44 -17.75
C ILE A 20 -10.41 -5.10 -17.10
N ASP A 21 -9.51 -4.13 -17.15
CA ASP A 21 -9.88 -2.72 -16.92
C ASP A 21 -10.33 -2.16 -18.27
N LEU A 22 -11.64 -2.20 -18.51
CA LEU A 22 -12.28 -1.75 -19.75
C LEU A 22 -12.21 -0.21 -19.81
N CYS A 23 -11.11 0.32 -20.31
CA CYS A 23 -11.04 1.70 -20.76
C CYS A 23 -11.90 1.82 -22.04
N LEU A 24 -13.17 2.19 -21.87
CA LEU A 24 -14.21 2.27 -22.93
C LEU A 24 -13.93 3.30 -24.05
N TRP A 25 -12.69 3.80 -24.19
CA TRP A 25 -12.34 4.85 -25.14
C TRP A 25 -11.14 4.54 -26.05
N CYS A 26 -10.39 3.48 -25.79
CA CYS A 26 -9.30 3.08 -26.66
C CYS A 26 -9.28 1.55 -26.69
N ASN A 27 -9.63 0.95 -27.82
CA ASN A 27 -9.78 -0.49 -28.02
C ASN A 27 -8.42 -1.22 -28.03
N THR A 28 -7.56 -0.88 -27.08
CA THR A 28 -6.17 -1.33 -26.95
C THR A 28 -6.03 -1.96 -25.57
N VAL A 29 -5.98 -3.30 -25.53
CA VAL A 29 -5.56 -4.03 -24.32
C VAL A 29 -4.05 -3.88 -24.24
N THR A 30 -3.59 -2.85 -23.54
CA THR A 30 -2.18 -2.75 -23.19
C THR A 30 -1.94 -3.74 -22.06
N LEU A 31 -1.40 -4.92 -22.39
CA LEU A 31 -0.78 -5.79 -21.40
C LEU A 31 0.39 -5.00 -20.80
N ILE A 32 0.19 -4.42 -19.63
CA ILE A 32 1.29 -3.79 -18.89
C ILE A 32 2.15 -4.96 -18.38
N PRO A 33 3.39 -5.12 -18.87
CA PRO A 33 4.22 -6.22 -18.42
C PRO A 33 4.48 -6.03 -16.91
N MET A 34 4.06 -7.00 -16.10
CA MET A 34 4.45 -7.03 -14.69
C MET A 34 5.98 -7.22 -14.64
N THR A 35 6.68 -6.26 -14.04
CA THR A 35 8.14 -6.20 -14.05
C THR A 35 8.79 -6.92 -12.87
N GLY A 36 7.99 -7.57 -11.99
CA GLY A 36 8.49 -8.26 -10.80
C GLY A 36 7.60 -9.41 -10.34
N PHE A 37 8.18 -10.26 -9.49
CA PHE A 37 7.47 -11.34 -8.80
C PHE A 37 7.13 -10.90 -7.38
N GLU A 38 5.94 -11.28 -6.91
CA GLU A 38 5.59 -11.19 -5.50
C GLU A 38 6.50 -12.14 -4.70
N THR A 39 7.01 -11.67 -3.58
CA THR A 39 7.66 -12.50 -2.58
C THR A 39 6.79 -12.53 -1.33
N HIS A 40 6.98 -13.53 -0.49
CA HIS A 40 6.17 -13.73 0.71
C HIS A 40 7.07 -14.07 1.90
N SER A 41 8.16 -13.32 2.07
CA SER A 41 9.11 -13.60 3.16
C SER A 41 8.51 -13.36 4.54
N TYR A 42 7.46 -12.54 4.60
CA TYR A 42 6.56 -12.39 5.76
C TYR A 42 5.81 -13.68 6.14
N ASP A 43 5.75 -14.71 5.29
CA ASP A 43 5.11 -15.98 5.64
C ASP A 43 5.96 -16.85 6.57
N ASN A 44 7.26 -16.56 6.65
CA ASN A 44 8.15 -17.25 7.58
C ASN A 44 7.87 -16.77 9.02
N PRO A 45 7.50 -17.67 9.96
CA PRO A 45 7.21 -17.29 11.34
C PRO A 45 8.42 -16.69 12.09
N ASP A 46 9.65 -16.95 11.63
CA ASP A 46 10.87 -16.34 12.19
C ASP A 46 11.09 -14.90 11.68
N VAL A 47 10.41 -14.51 10.60
CA VAL A 47 10.44 -13.16 10.02
C VAL A 47 9.28 -12.33 10.55
N LEU A 48 8.05 -12.83 10.46
CA LEU A 48 6.86 -12.16 10.96
C LEU A 48 5.97 -13.14 11.73
N ALA A 49 5.64 -12.76 12.96
CA ALA A 49 4.87 -13.63 13.83
C ALA A 49 3.46 -13.90 13.28
N PRO A 50 2.95 -15.15 13.30
CA PRO A 50 1.66 -15.50 12.69
C PRO A 50 0.47 -14.68 13.16
N GLN A 51 0.46 -14.26 14.43
CA GLN A 51 -0.61 -13.44 15.00
C GLN A 51 -0.65 -12.02 14.43
N ILE A 52 0.50 -11.45 14.05
CA ILE A 52 0.56 -10.15 13.38
C ILE A 52 0.11 -10.35 11.92
N ARG A 53 0.66 -11.36 11.24
CA ARG A 53 0.32 -11.67 9.84
C ARG A 53 -1.19 -11.85 9.64
N ALA A 54 -1.87 -12.51 10.58
CA ALA A 54 -3.31 -12.76 10.48
C ALA A 54 -4.19 -11.50 10.51
N ARG A 55 -3.64 -10.34 10.89
CA ARG A 55 -4.38 -9.08 11.07
C ARG A 55 -4.32 -8.15 9.86
N TYR A 56 -3.39 -8.39 8.94
CA TYR A 56 -3.14 -7.52 7.79
C TYR A 56 -3.10 -8.31 6.49
N GLU A 57 -3.34 -7.61 5.40
CA GLU A 57 -3.06 -8.13 4.06
C GLU A 57 -1.70 -7.59 3.61
N TYR A 58 -0.90 -8.41 2.91
CA TYR A 58 0.46 -8.05 2.52
C TYR A 58 0.63 -8.10 1.01
N LEU A 59 1.51 -7.23 0.53
CA LEU A 59 2.11 -7.30 -0.80
C LEU A 59 3.59 -7.08 -0.59
N GLU A 60 4.44 -7.99 -1.04
CA GLU A 60 5.89 -7.83 -0.87
C GLU A 60 6.60 -8.14 -2.19
N VAL A 61 7.69 -7.41 -2.42
CA VAL A 61 8.65 -7.71 -3.47
C VAL A 61 10.06 -7.77 -2.90
N ARG A 62 10.86 -8.68 -3.44
CA ARG A 62 12.30 -8.85 -3.12
C ARG A 62 12.58 -9.16 -1.66
N SER A 63 11.68 -9.91 -1.01
CA SER A 63 11.84 -10.39 0.36
C SER A 63 12.09 -9.28 1.37
N ALA A 64 11.39 -8.15 1.21
CA ALA A 64 11.62 -6.94 2.01
C ALA A 64 11.53 -7.19 3.52
N CYS A 65 10.59 -8.02 4.00
CA CYS A 65 10.48 -8.33 5.42
C CYS A 65 11.68 -9.12 5.94
N ALA A 66 12.14 -10.14 5.22
CA ALA A 66 13.34 -10.90 5.59
C ALA A 66 14.61 -10.05 5.54
N ILE A 67 14.72 -9.12 4.58
CA ILE A 67 15.83 -8.17 4.50
C ILE A 67 15.82 -7.28 5.74
N MET A 68 14.72 -6.59 6.04
CA MET A 68 14.62 -5.74 7.24
C MET A 68 14.94 -6.52 8.51
N ARG A 69 14.37 -7.71 8.67
CA ARG A 69 14.65 -8.61 9.80
C ARG A 69 16.14 -8.97 9.94
N ALA A 70 16.86 -9.12 8.83
CA ALA A 70 18.25 -9.56 8.83
C ALA A 70 19.23 -8.41 9.03
N VAL A 71 19.01 -7.26 8.39
CA VAL A 71 20.00 -6.16 8.35
C VAL A 71 19.58 -4.92 9.14
N SER A 72 18.32 -4.81 9.54
CA SER A 72 17.77 -3.71 10.35
C SER A 72 16.85 -4.26 11.47
N PRO A 73 17.36 -5.15 12.35
CA PRO A 73 16.54 -5.89 13.30
C PRO A 73 15.83 -5.00 14.32
N ASP A 74 16.45 -3.89 14.75
CA ASP A 74 15.85 -2.95 15.71
C ASP A 74 14.69 -2.18 15.05
N GLU A 75 14.87 -1.72 13.80
CA GLU A 75 13.81 -1.09 13.02
C GLU A 75 12.66 -2.06 12.73
N TRP A 76 12.97 -3.31 12.38
CA TRP A 76 11.97 -4.34 12.14
C TRP A 76 11.19 -4.68 13.41
N GLN A 77 11.87 -4.73 14.56
CA GLN A 77 11.21 -4.91 15.86
C GLN A 77 10.23 -3.77 16.15
N ASP A 78 10.65 -2.51 15.97
CA ASP A 78 9.74 -1.36 16.14
C ASP A 78 8.50 -1.48 15.27
N ILE A 79 8.67 -1.78 13.97
CA ILE A 79 7.58 -1.91 13.01
C ILE A 79 6.61 -3.01 13.44
N THR A 80 7.13 -4.19 13.79
CA THR A 80 6.29 -5.34 14.15
C THR A 80 5.56 -5.11 15.48
N GLU A 81 6.17 -4.46 16.47
CA GLU A 81 5.50 -4.08 17.71
C GLU A 81 4.40 -3.03 17.47
N VAL A 82 4.63 -2.06 16.58
CA VAL A 82 3.61 -1.07 16.21
C VAL A 82 2.42 -1.74 15.53
N LEU A 83 2.67 -2.66 14.60
CA LEU A 83 1.61 -3.45 13.95
C LEU A 83 0.89 -4.37 14.95
N ASP A 84 1.60 -5.02 15.87
CA ASP A 84 0.99 -5.87 16.88
C ASP A 84 0.05 -5.08 17.81
N GLN A 85 0.43 -3.84 18.17
CA GLN A 85 -0.34 -2.99 19.08
C GLN A 85 -1.45 -2.18 18.41
N PHE A 86 -1.39 -1.98 17.10
CA PHE A 86 -2.38 -1.16 16.39
C PHE A 86 -3.74 -1.85 16.34
N SER A 87 -4.81 -1.13 16.68
CA SER A 87 -6.19 -1.53 16.42
C SER A 87 -7.05 -0.30 16.22
N PHE A 88 -8.26 -0.46 15.72
CA PHE A 88 -9.23 0.63 15.61
C PHE A 88 -10.60 0.27 16.17
N SER A 89 -11.33 1.28 16.65
CA SER A 89 -12.71 1.13 17.08
C SER A 89 -13.70 1.28 15.91
N ALA A 90 -14.90 0.72 16.07
CA ALA A 90 -15.96 0.90 15.06
C ALA A 90 -16.30 2.39 14.87
N ASP A 91 -16.33 3.17 15.95
CA ASP A 91 -16.60 4.61 15.91
C ASP A 91 -15.51 5.38 15.16
N LEU A 92 -14.24 4.98 15.30
CA LEU A 92 -13.14 5.57 14.55
C LEU A 92 -13.25 5.26 13.05
N LEU A 93 -13.57 4.02 12.68
CA LEU A 93 -13.75 3.64 11.28
C LEU A 93 -14.95 4.36 10.65
N LEU A 94 -16.07 4.44 11.37
CA LEU A 94 -17.36 4.95 10.90
C LEU A 94 -17.59 6.44 11.16
N ARG A 95 -16.55 7.19 11.54
CA ARG A 95 -16.68 8.64 11.77
C ARG A 95 -17.04 9.39 10.48
N ALA A 96 -18.15 10.12 10.50
CA ALA A 96 -18.60 10.91 9.35
C ALA A 96 -17.65 12.07 9.04
N GLY A 97 -17.40 12.32 7.75
CA GLY A 97 -16.65 13.49 7.27
C GLY A 97 -15.15 13.51 7.63
N GLY A 98 -14.65 12.50 8.34
CA GLY A 98 -13.23 12.35 8.63
C GLY A 98 -12.50 11.74 7.44
N ASN A 99 -11.28 12.21 7.17
CA ASN A 99 -10.35 11.51 6.28
C ASN A 99 -9.80 10.21 6.91
N ASN A 100 -10.30 9.81 8.10
CA ASN A 100 -9.72 8.82 9.01
C ASN A 100 -8.20 8.99 9.20
N SER A 101 -7.73 10.25 9.17
CA SER A 101 -6.33 10.62 9.38
C SER A 101 -5.81 10.22 10.76
N GLU A 102 -6.71 10.05 11.74
CA GLU A 102 -6.36 9.56 13.07
C GLU A 102 -5.84 8.10 13.05
N MET A 103 -6.27 7.26 12.09
CA MET A 103 -5.68 5.93 11.89
C MET A 103 -4.20 6.05 11.54
N ALA A 104 -3.89 6.92 10.58
CA ALA A 104 -2.53 7.17 10.12
C ALA A 104 -1.68 7.83 11.22
N GLU A 105 -2.24 8.85 11.90
CA GLU A 105 -1.53 9.56 12.96
C GLU A 105 -1.21 8.65 14.16
N THR A 106 -2.09 7.69 14.48
CA THR A 106 -1.83 6.71 15.55
C THR A 106 -0.57 5.91 15.27
N LEU A 107 -0.40 5.43 14.04
CA LEU A 107 0.78 4.68 13.61
C LEU A 107 2.02 5.58 13.56
N ASN A 108 1.89 6.79 13.00
CA ASN A 108 2.98 7.77 12.93
C ASN A 108 3.51 8.12 14.32
N VAL A 109 2.62 8.42 15.28
CA VAL A 109 3.00 8.71 16.67
C VAL A 109 3.68 7.50 17.32
N ALA A 110 3.19 6.28 17.05
CA ALA A 110 3.78 5.07 17.62
C ALA A 110 5.21 4.82 17.10
N LEU A 111 5.48 5.10 15.83
CA LEU A 111 6.83 5.08 15.25
C LEU A 111 7.70 6.22 15.80
N ARG A 112 7.21 7.46 15.80
CA ARG A 112 7.95 8.64 16.30
C ARG A 112 8.39 8.48 17.75
N LYS A 113 7.55 7.88 18.62
CA LYS A 113 7.92 7.53 20.00
C LYS A 113 9.09 6.57 20.12
N ARG A 114 9.36 5.79 19.06
CA ARG A 114 10.50 4.86 18.94
C ARG A 114 11.71 5.48 18.20
N GLY A 115 11.67 6.78 17.95
CA GLY A 115 12.77 7.55 17.35
C GLY A 115 12.75 7.61 15.83
N TRP A 116 11.66 7.22 15.18
CA TRP A 116 11.47 7.43 13.75
C TRP A 116 11.21 8.91 13.45
N GLN A 117 11.74 9.40 12.35
CA GLN A 117 11.68 10.82 12.01
C GLN A 117 11.34 11.04 10.54
N GLU A 118 10.59 12.11 10.26
CA GLU A 118 10.36 12.59 8.91
C GLU A 118 11.70 13.09 8.33
N CYS A 119 12.00 12.77 7.08
CA CYS A 119 13.24 13.21 6.46
C CYS A 119 13.17 13.28 4.93
N ALA A 120 14.15 13.98 4.36
CA ALA A 120 14.51 13.96 2.95
C ALA A 120 16.05 13.89 2.85
N TYR A 121 16.58 13.50 1.70
CA TYR A 121 18.01 13.61 1.41
C TYR A 121 18.26 14.47 0.18
N GLU A 122 19.46 15.02 0.12
CA GLU A 122 19.97 15.77 -1.03
C GLU A 122 21.17 15.02 -1.60
N ARG A 123 21.28 15.01 -2.93
CA ARG A 123 22.36 14.34 -3.66
C ARG A 123 23.02 15.32 -4.63
N GLU A 124 24.34 15.35 -4.57
CA GLU A 124 25.19 15.99 -5.57
C GLU A 124 25.94 14.91 -6.36
N THR A 125 25.80 14.91 -7.69
CA THR A 125 26.48 13.95 -8.58
C THR A 125 27.38 14.70 -9.56
N LYS A 126 28.67 14.37 -9.56
CA LYS A 126 29.65 14.91 -10.51
C LYS A 126 30.02 13.87 -11.58
N GLY A 127 29.82 14.23 -12.84
CA GLY A 127 30.11 13.35 -13.98
C GLY A 127 31.42 13.72 -14.68
N LYS A 128 32.27 12.72 -14.95
CA LYS A 128 33.49 12.88 -15.75
C LYS A 128 33.70 11.65 -16.64
N ILE A 129 34.06 11.86 -17.90
CA ILE A 129 34.47 10.80 -18.83
C ILE A 129 35.95 10.98 -19.16
N THR A 130 36.74 9.91 -18.96
CA THR A 130 38.18 9.92 -19.25
C THR A 130 38.50 8.99 -20.40
N PHE A 131 39.25 9.49 -21.39
CA PHE A 131 39.63 8.72 -22.58
C PHE A 131 41.07 8.23 -22.49
N ARG A 132 41.29 6.97 -22.86
CA ARG A 132 42.65 6.41 -22.93
C ARG A 132 43.40 6.79 -24.21
N SER A 133 42.68 7.19 -25.25
CA SER A 133 43.25 7.54 -26.55
C SER A 133 44.06 8.83 -26.43
N ALA A 134 45.33 8.76 -26.82
CA ALA A 134 46.20 9.93 -26.81
C ALA A 134 45.63 11.06 -27.68
N GLY A 135 45.63 12.28 -27.15
CA GLY A 135 45.13 13.48 -27.84
C GLY A 135 43.61 13.68 -27.75
N VAL A 136 42.85 12.78 -27.12
CA VAL A 136 41.42 12.99 -26.84
C VAL A 136 41.27 13.59 -25.43
N PRO A 137 40.70 14.80 -25.28
CA PRO A 137 40.50 15.41 -23.97
C PRO A 137 39.39 14.69 -23.18
N ASP A 138 39.55 14.65 -21.86
CA ASP A 138 38.48 14.23 -20.95
C ASP A 138 37.27 15.18 -21.03
N GLU A 139 36.07 14.65 -20.80
CA GLU A 139 34.84 15.43 -20.70
C GLU A 139 34.43 15.62 -19.23
N ASP A 140 34.13 16.85 -18.84
CA ASP A 140 33.47 17.18 -17.57
C ASP A 140 31.98 17.42 -17.86
N LEU A 141 31.13 16.57 -17.28
CA LEU A 141 29.67 16.65 -17.44
C LEU A 141 29.03 17.62 -16.44
N GLY A 142 29.84 18.21 -15.54
CA GLY A 142 29.40 19.11 -14.50
C GLY A 142 28.83 18.41 -13.28
N THR A 143 28.15 19.19 -12.45
CA THR A 143 27.52 18.78 -11.20
C THR A 143 26.00 18.90 -11.32
N MET A 144 25.30 17.84 -10.93
CA MET A 144 23.84 17.81 -10.81
C MET A 144 23.44 17.78 -9.33
N PHE A 145 22.41 18.55 -8.98
CA PHE A 145 21.80 18.56 -7.64
C PHE A 145 20.37 18.00 -7.72
N GLU A 146 20.05 17.08 -6.83
CA GLU A 146 18.74 16.46 -6.72
C GLU A 146 18.31 16.40 -5.26
N SER A 147 17.07 16.80 -4.97
CA SER A 147 16.45 16.63 -3.66
C SER A 147 15.42 15.50 -3.73
N SER A 148 15.43 14.62 -2.74
CA SER A 148 14.37 13.64 -2.61
C SER A 148 13.08 14.29 -2.14
N TYR A 149 11.98 13.59 -2.37
CA TYR A 149 10.77 13.87 -1.64
C TYR A 149 10.90 13.53 -0.15
N TRP A 150 10.08 14.18 0.66
CA TRP A 150 9.92 13.89 2.08
C TRP A 150 9.22 12.54 2.27
N VAL A 151 9.71 11.81 3.27
CA VAL A 151 9.25 10.50 3.74
C VAL A 151 8.88 10.63 5.21
N ASP A 152 7.73 10.08 5.60
CA ASP A 152 7.11 10.28 6.91
C ASP A 152 7.96 9.76 8.07
N ASN A 153 8.55 8.57 7.91
CA ASN A 153 9.29 7.89 8.96
C ASN A 153 10.54 7.22 8.40
N ARG A 154 11.69 7.62 8.92
CA ARG A 154 12.98 6.98 8.70
C ARG A 154 13.64 6.66 10.03
N LYS A 155 14.20 5.46 10.12
CA LYS A 155 15.12 5.04 11.19
C LYS A 155 16.14 4.09 10.57
N GLY A 156 17.41 4.25 10.94
CA GLY A 156 18.51 3.47 10.37
C GLY A 156 18.46 3.48 8.84
N ARG A 157 18.31 2.30 8.24
CA ARG A 157 18.29 2.10 6.79
C ARG A 157 16.91 1.67 6.28
N VAL A 158 15.84 2.02 7.00
CA VAL A 158 14.46 1.66 6.65
C VAL A 158 13.59 2.92 6.56
N LEU A 159 12.70 2.92 5.57
CA LEU A 159 11.66 3.93 5.37
C LEU A 159 10.27 3.35 5.59
N VAL A 160 9.37 4.13 6.18
CA VAL A 160 7.96 3.79 6.34
C VAL A 160 7.08 5.01 6.04
N ASP A 161 6.22 4.93 5.04
CA ASP A 161 5.13 5.90 4.83
C ASP A 161 3.78 5.31 5.24
N ILE A 162 2.93 6.13 5.85
CA ILE A 162 1.59 5.72 6.30
C ILE A 162 0.55 6.47 5.49
N GLU A 163 -0.08 5.76 4.55
CA GLU A 163 -0.93 6.34 3.54
C GLU A 163 -2.38 5.88 3.65
N TRP A 164 -3.26 6.77 4.13
CA TRP A 164 -4.68 6.42 4.32
C TRP A 164 -5.59 6.86 3.17
N ASN A 165 -5.47 8.10 2.69
CA ASN A 165 -6.34 8.68 1.65
C ASN A 165 -5.57 9.65 0.74
N ALA A 166 -4.28 9.40 0.54
CA ALA A 166 -3.50 10.11 -0.46
C ALA A 166 -4.09 9.98 -1.86
N LYS A 167 -3.85 11.02 -2.67
CA LYS A 167 -4.20 11.03 -4.09
C LYS A 167 -3.26 10.13 -4.88
N ASP A 168 -3.72 9.65 -6.03
CA ASP A 168 -3.01 8.68 -6.88
C ASP A 168 -1.57 9.04 -7.28
N GLY A 169 -1.18 10.33 -7.25
CA GLY A 169 0.19 10.79 -7.55
C GLY A 169 1.18 10.65 -6.39
N ASN A 170 0.70 10.52 -5.14
CA ASN A 170 1.58 10.37 -3.98
C ASN A 170 2.29 9.01 -4.02
N LEU A 171 1.54 7.94 -4.30
CA LEU A 171 2.11 6.59 -4.30
C LEU A 171 3.25 6.41 -5.33
N ASP A 172 3.15 7.01 -6.52
CA ASP A 172 4.25 6.98 -7.51
C ASP A 172 5.48 7.74 -6.99
N ARG A 173 5.25 8.88 -6.34
CA ARG A 173 6.28 9.72 -5.73
C ARG A 173 7.00 8.99 -4.59
N ASP A 174 6.28 8.29 -3.74
CA ASP A 174 6.84 7.55 -2.59
C ASP A 174 7.68 6.37 -3.09
N LEU A 175 7.16 5.57 -4.03
CA LEU A 175 7.89 4.46 -4.63
C LEU A 175 9.14 4.92 -5.40
N SER A 176 9.03 6.04 -6.13
CA SER A 176 10.17 6.67 -6.81
C SER A 176 11.21 7.19 -5.81
N ALA A 177 10.78 7.74 -4.66
CA ALA A 177 11.69 8.11 -3.59
C ALA A 177 12.40 6.87 -3.04
N TYR A 178 11.69 5.79 -2.70
CA TYR A 178 12.34 4.56 -2.20
C TYR A 178 13.37 4.01 -3.17
N ARG A 179 13.04 4.00 -4.46
CA ARG A 179 13.97 3.63 -5.52
C ARG A 179 15.25 4.48 -5.46
N ALA A 180 15.11 5.80 -5.42
CA ALA A 180 16.25 6.71 -5.41
C ALA A 180 17.13 6.54 -4.16
N TRP A 181 16.52 6.42 -2.98
CA TRP A 181 17.22 6.17 -1.72
C TRP A 181 17.97 4.83 -1.75
N TYR A 182 17.34 3.78 -2.27
CA TYR A 182 17.93 2.44 -2.35
C TYR A 182 19.08 2.38 -3.37
N GLU A 183 18.89 2.96 -4.58
CA GLU A 183 19.93 3.03 -5.61
C GLU A 183 21.14 3.87 -5.16
N ALA A 184 20.93 4.87 -4.27
CA ALA A 184 22.00 5.62 -3.63
C ALA A 184 22.69 4.85 -2.47
N GLY A 185 22.18 3.67 -2.10
CA GLY A 185 22.70 2.85 -1.01
C GLY A 185 22.36 3.38 0.39
N LEU A 186 21.35 4.25 0.52
CA LEU A 186 21.00 4.90 1.79
C LEU A 186 20.04 4.06 2.64
N ILE A 187 19.27 3.17 2.02
CA ILE A 187 18.31 2.28 2.68
C ILE A 187 18.49 0.84 2.20
N ASP A 188 17.96 -0.11 2.96
CA ASP A 188 17.94 -1.54 2.61
C ASP A 188 16.54 -2.01 2.20
N ALA A 189 15.48 -1.37 2.70
CA ALA A 189 14.10 -1.66 2.36
C ALA A 189 13.16 -0.49 2.73
N ALA A 190 11.94 -0.52 2.18
CA ALA A 190 10.88 0.42 2.53
C ALA A 190 9.54 -0.29 2.78
N MET A 191 8.66 0.36 3.54
CA MET A 191 7.31 -0.11 3.84
C MET A 191 6.27 0.99 3.57
N ILE A 192 5.14 0.60 3.01
CA ILE A 192 3.93 1.44 2.98
C ILE A 192 2.88 0.78 3.86
N ILE A 193 2.32 1.51 4.82
CA ILE A 193 1.13 1.06 5.56
C ILE A 193 -0.08 1.81 5.02
N THR A 194 -1.07 1.08 4.51
CA THR A 194 -2.27 1.66 3.89
C THR A 194 -3.50 0.81 4.21
N LYS A 195 -4.64 1.11 3.58
CA LYS A 195 -5.90 0.38 3.78
C LYS A 195 -6.07 -0.79 2.80
N HIS A 196 -6.55 -1.94 3.30
CA HIS A 196 -7.16 -2.98 2.47
C HIS A 196 -8.65 -2.64 2.24
N ARG A 197 -8.88 -1.80 1.24
CA ARG A 197 -10.14 -1.07 1.02
C ARG A 197 -11.39 -1.97 0.93
N GLU A 198 -11.36 -3.04 0.15
CA GLU A 198 -12.53 -3.92 -0.05
C GLU A 198 -12.90 -4.70 1.22
N ASP A 199 -11.90 -5.14 2.00
CA ASP A 199 -12.13 -5.83 3.26
C ASP A 199 -12.68 -4.88 4.34
N LEU A 200 -12.11 -3.67 4.45
CA LEU A 200 -12.64 -2.63 5.33
C LEU A 200 -14.05 -2.18 4.95
N LEU A 201 -14.38 -2.13 3.66
CA LEU A 201 -15.74 -1.84 3.20
C LEU A 201 -16.74 -2.87 3.74
N LYS A 202 -16.43 -4.17 3.60
CA LYS A 202 -17.27 -5.25 4.14
C LYS A 202 -17.40 -5.15 5.66
N THR A 203 -16.31 -4.85 6.36
CA THR A 203 -16.29 -4.70 7.81
C THR A 203 -17.13 -3.50 8.26
N ALA A 204 -16.97 -2.35 7.62
CA ALA A 204 -17.76 -1.15 7.88
C ALA A 204 -19.26 -1.41 7.67
N CYS A 205 -19.65 -2.08 6.58
CA CYS A 205 -21.04 -2.44 6.32
C CYS A 205 -21.64 -3.32 7.42
N LYS A 206 -20.88 -4.32 7.92
CA LYS A 206 -21.32 -5.20 9.02
C LYS A 206 -21.49 -4.45 10.35
N LEU A 207 -20.63 -3.47 10.62
CA LEU A 207 -20.69 -2.67 11.85
C LEU A 207 -21.81 -1.62 11.80
N TRP A 208 -22.09 -1.06 10.62
CA TRP A 208 -23.08 -0.01 10.41
C TRP A 208 -24.52 -0.54 10.35
N ALA A 209 -24.74 -1.67 9.67
CA ALA A 209 -26.07 -2.19 9.39
C ALA A 209 -26.97 -2.43 10.63
N PRO A 210 -26.46 -2.97 11.77
CA PRO A 210 -27.27 -3.16 12.97
C PRO A 210 -27.85 -1.87 13.55
N HIS A 211 -27.13 -0.74 13.42
CA HIS A 211 -27.60 0.55 13.93
C HIS A 211 -28.84 1.06 13.18
N LEU A 212 -29.01 0.64 11.92
CA LEU A 212 -30.08 1.07 11.04
C LEU A 212 -31.20 0.02 10.89
N GLY A 213 -31.03 -1.18 11.45
CA GLY A 213 -31.99 -2.28 11.29
C GLY A 213 -32.09 -2.82 9.86
N VAL A 214 -31.01 -2.74 9.07
CA VAL A 214 -30.91 -3.23 7.68
C VAL A 214 -29.84 -4.31 7.56
N THR A 215 -29.69 -4.93 6.39
CA THR A 215 -28.59 -5.88 6.15
C THR A 215 -27.30 -5.17 5.70
N ALA A 216 -26.15 -5.82 5.92
CA ALA A 216 -24.86 -5.30 5.43
C ALA A 216 -24.82 -5.18 3.90
N GLU A 217 -25.54 -6.06 3.18
CA GLU A 217 -25.64 -6.04 1.72
C GLU A 217 -26.42 -4.81 1.23
N GLU A 218 -27.47 -4.41 1.96
CA GLU A 218 -28.21 -3.19 1.67
C GLU A 218 -27.33 -1.94 1.85
N VAL A 219 -26.57 -1.88 2.96
CA VAL A 219 -25.60 -0.81 3.21
C VAL A 219 -24.54 -0.76 2.11
N GLU A 220 -23.97 -1.91 1.72
CA GLU A 220 -22.94 -1.96 0.68
C GLU A 220 -23.48 -1.48 -0.66
N ARG A 221 -24.66 -1.98 -1.07
CA ARG A 221 -25.33 -1.59 -2.31
C ARG A 221 -25.58 -0.08 -2.36
N SER A 222 -26.08 0.50 -1.27
CA SER A 222 -26.31 1.96 -1.19
C SER A 222 -25.01 2.76 -1.15
N SER A 223 -23.96 2.23 -0.51
CA SER A 223 -22.64 2.87 -0.44
C SER A 223 -21.94 2.89 -1.79
N ARG A 224 -22.04 1.83 -2.60
CA ARG A 224 -21.42 1.77 -3.95
C ARG A 224 -22.14 2.62 -5.00
N LYS A 225 -23.41 2.99 -4.77
CA LYS A 225 -24.10 3.93 -5.66
C LYS A 225 -23.40 5.28 -5.62
N ALA A 226 -23.13 5.83 -6.81
CA ALA A 226 -22.58 7.18 -6.95
C ALA A 226 -23.42 8.19 -6.17
N ARG A 227 -22.78 9.11 -5.42
CA ARG A 227 -23.50 10.07 -4.54
C ARG A 227 -24.64 10.81 -5.26
N LYS A 228 -24.44 11.17 -6.54
CA LYS A 228 -25.44 11.86 -7.38
C LYS A 228 -26.67 11.02 -7.74
N SER A 229 -26.56 9.69 -7.71
CA SER A 229 -27.64 8.76 -8.08
C SER A 229 -28.27 8.06 -6.87
N ARG A 230 -27.88 8.43 -5.64
CA ARG A 230 -28.46 7.87 -4.42
C ARG A 230 -29.88 8.44 -4.21
N THR A 231 -30.83 7.56 -3.93
CA THR A 231 -32.17 7.93 -3.42
C THR A 231 -32.07 8.46 -1.99
N ASP A 232 -33.15 9.03 -1.45
CA ASP A 232 -33.17 9.46 -0.04
C ASP A 232 -32.91 8.30 0.92
N TRP A 233 -33.46 7.12 0.61
CA TRP A 233 -33.17 5.89 1.36
C TRP A 233 -31.69 5.50 1.28
N ASP A 234 -31.10 5.52 0.07
CA ASP A 234 -29.67 5.22 -0.09
C ASP A 234 -28.78 6.18 0.70
N ARG A 235 -29.17 7.45 0.82
CA ARG A 235 -28.42 8.45 1.61
C ARG A 235 -28.50 8.19 3.11
N GLN A 236 -29.63 7.66 3.59
CA GLN A 236 -29.83 7.32 4.99
C GLN A 236 -29.01 6.09 5.39
N ILE A 237 -28.92 5.08 4.52
CA ILE A 237 -28.30 3.80 4.88
C ILE A 237 -26.86 3.60 4.42
N ALA A 238 -26.38 4.39 3.46
CA ALA A 238 -24.98 4.32 3.02
C ALA A 238 -24.00 4.64 4.15
N LEU A 239 -22.78 4.12 4.01
CA LEU A 239 -21.70 4.39 4.95
C LEU A 239 -21.40 5.90 5.06
N PRO A 240 -21.03 6.38 6.26
CA PRO A 240 -20.66 7.76 6.51
C PRO A 240 -19.27 8.14 5.97
N LEU A 241 -18.50 7.16 5.46
CA LEU A 241 -17.19 7.32 4.84
C LEU A 241 -17.15 6.73 3.42
N ASP A 242 -16.12 7.10 2.65
CA ASP A 242 -15.90 6.58 1.30
C ASP A 242 -14.79 5.52 1.26
N LEU A 243 -15.18 4.25 1.29
CA LEU A 243 -14.31 3.10 0.99
C LEU A 243 -14.56 2.54 -0.41
N THR A 244 -15.35 3.24 -1.23
CA THR A 244 -15.75 2.78 -2.57
C THR A 244 -14.89 3.39 -3.66
N THR A 245 -14.33 4.58 -3.40
CA THR A 245 -13.41 5.23 -4.33
C THR A 245 -12.14 4.41 -4.56
N THR A 246 -11.76 4.29 -5.82
CA THR A 246 -10.54 3.63 -6.27
C THR A 246 -9.41 4.61 -6.58
N THR A 247 -9.62 5.92 -6.41
CA THR A 247 -8.68 7.00 -6.81
C THR A 247 -7.75 7.46 -5.68
N VAL A 248 -7.64 6.65 -4.63
CA VAL A 248 -6.82 6.94 -3.45
C VAL A 248 -5.95 5.73 -3.13
N THR A 249 -4.84 5.98 -2.45
CA THR A 249 -3.93 4.92 -2.02
C THR A 249 -4.67 3.84 -1.23
N SER A 250 -4.44 2.60 -1.63
CA SER A 250 -4.94 1.36 -1.03
C SER A 250 -4.02 0.23 -1.46
N LEU A 251 -4.10 -0.92 -0.78
CA LEU A 251 -3.27 -2.08 -1.12
C LEU A 251 -3.41 -2.50 -2.59
N THR A 252 -4.62 -2.48 -3.14
CA THR A 252 -4.88 -2.81 -4.55
C THR A 252 -4.15 -1.84 -5.50
N LYS A 253 -4.17 -0.54 -5.21
CA LYS A 253 -3.42 0.44 -6.02
C LYS A 253 -1.91 0.26 -5.87
N ALA A 254 -1.44 0.00 -4.65
CA ALA A 254 -0.04 -0.29 -4.39
C ALA A 254 0.45 -1.52 -5.17
N ARG A 255 -0.38 -2.57 -5.27
CA ARG A 255 -0.14 -3.74 -6.12
C ARG A 255 0.13 -3.33 -7.56
N ASP A 256 -0.75 -2.55 -8.16
CA ASP A 256 -0.56 -2.09 -9.54
C ASP A 256 0.77 -1.35 -9.71
N ARG A 257 1.09 -0.41 -8.82
CA ARG A 257 2.30 0.43 -8.92
C ARG A 257 3.59 -0.35 -8.70
N VAL A 258 3.62 -1.21 -7.68
CA VAL A 258 4.77 -2.05 -7.38
C VAL A 258 5.07 -3.00 -8.55
N PHE A 259 4.05 -3.63 -9.14
CA PHE A 259 4.23 -4.54 -10.29
C PHE A 259 4.51 -3.83 -11.61
N ARG A 260 4.21 -2.54 -11.74
CA ARG A 260 4.72 -1.72 -12.84
C ARG A 260 6.19 -1.37 -12.69
N GLY A 261 6.78 -1.55 -11.50
CA GLY A 261 8.19 -1.35 -11.25
C GLY A 261 8.56 0.05 -10.78
N GLU A 262 7.59 0.83 -10.26
CA GLU A 262 7.83 2.21 -9.77
C GLU A 262 8.92 2.22 -8.66
N ALA A 263 8.98 1.18 -7.83
CA ALA A 263 10.00 0.99 -6.79
C ALA A 263 11.39 0.59 -7.32
N GLY A 264 11.56 0.40 -8.63
CA GLY A 264 12.81 -0.08 -9.22
C GLY A 264 13.28 -1.37 -8.58
N THR A 265 14.53 -1.42 -8.09
CA THR A 265 15.14 -2.57 -7.42
C THR A 265 14.98 -2.57 -5.89
N CYS A 266 14.34 -1.55 -5.31
CA CYS A 266 14.14 -1.46 -3.87
C CYS A 266 13.29 -2.63 -3.36
N PRO A 267 13.68 -3.31 -2.28
CA PRO A 267 12.80 -4.18 -1.52
C PRO A 267 11.68 -3.36 -0.87
N VAL A 268 10.44 -3.73 -1.15
CA VAL A 268 9.25 -3.03 -0.65
C VAL A 268 8.24 -4.02 -0.12
N VAL A 269 7.65 -3.70 1.03
CA VAL A 269 6.44 -4.35 1.55
C VAL A 269 5.34 -3.32 1.71
N VAL A 270 4.12 -3.66 1.29
CA VAL A 270 2.93 -2.88 1.53
C VAL A 270 2.03 -3.67 2.47
N VAL A 271 1.62 -3.03 3.56
CA VAL A 271 0.76 -3.59 4.60
C VAL A 271 -0.62 -2.94 4.50
N GLY A 272 -1.62 -3.74 4.19
CA GLY A 272 -3.03 -3.36 4.13
C GLY A 272 -3.73 -3.60 5.47
N ILE A 273 -4.08 -2.52 6.16
CA ILE A 273 -4.97 -2.53 7.34
C ILE A 273 -6.32 -3.10 6.93
N SER A 274 -6.71 -4.18 7.61
CA SER A 274 -7.92 -4.95 7.34
C SER A 274 -8.91 -4.85 8.51
N GLY A 275 -10.11 -5.38 8.33
CA GLY A 275 -11.12 -5.55 9.38
C GLY A 275 -10.64 -6.42 10.55
N ALA A 276 -9.61 -7.25 10.38
CA ALA A 276 -9.00 -8.01 11.47
C ALA A 276 -8.18 -7.15 12.45
N THR A 277 -7.98 -5.86 12.14
CA THR A 277 -7.41 -4.88 13.08
C THR A 277 -8.47 -4.15 13.92
N TRP A 278 -9.76 -4.43 13.70
CA TRP A 278 -10.83 -3.93 14.56
C TRP A 278 -10.71 -4.50 15.98
N ASP A 279 -10.90 -3.65 16.99
CA ASP A 279 -10.76 -3.99 18.41
C ASP A 279 -11.97 -4.72 19.02
N GLY A 280 -13.02 -4.97 18.23
CA GLY A 280 -14.24 -5.64 18.69
C GLY A 280 -15.30 -4.70 19.28
N THR A 281 -15.03 -3.39 19.38
CA THR A 281 -16.01 -2.41 19.86
C THR A 281 -17.17 -2.26 18.88
N PRO A 282 -18.44 -2.35 19.32
CA PRO A 282 -19.57 -2.10 18.44
C PRO A 282 -19.62 -0.61 18.07
N TYR A 283 -20.30 -0.28 16.97
CA TYR A 283 -20.56 1.11 16.64
C TYR A 283 -21.57 1.70 17.62
N HIS A 284 -21.19 2.77 18.29
CA HIS A 284 -22.06 3.60 19.11
C HIS A 284 -22.30 4.86 18.33
N ALA A 285 -23.50 5.00 17.74
CA ALA A 285 -23.89 6.25 17.11
C ALA A 285 -23.55 7.41 18.04
N TYR A 286 -22.74 8.34 17.54
CA TYR A 286 -22.31 9.51 18.30
C TYR A 286 -23.55 10.17 18.89
N ASN A 287 -23.80 9.92 20.18
CA ASN A 287 -24.67 10.77 20.98
C ASN A 287 -23.91 12.08 21.07
N ASN A 288 -24.22 13.02 20.19
CA ASN A 288 -23.78 14.40 20.35
C ASN A 288 -24.31 14.88 21.72
N LEU A 289 -23.43 14.88 22.72
CA LEU A 289 -23.47 15.82 23.81
C LEU A 289 -23.06 17.20 23.29
#